data_AF-A0A936BGK2-F1
#
_entry.id   AF-A0A936BGK2-F1
#
_cell.length_a   1.000
_cell.length_b   1.000
_cell.length_c   1.000
_cell.angle_alpha   90.00
_cell.angle_beta   90.00
_cell.angle_gamma   90.00
#
_symmetry.space_group_name_H-M   'P 1'
#
loop_
_entity.id
_entity.type
_entity.pdbx_description
1 polymer ?
#
loop_
_entity_poly.entity_id
_entity_poly.type
_entity_poly.pdbx_seq_one_letter_code
_entity_poly.pdbx_strand_id
1 'polypeptide(L)' 'MSAYDFETVLKKWEKGELTAEQAIGQVLQLIQVMTNRVGLLERQQEEFRLQVRLLKPPAVG' A
#
# COMPACT_ATOMS: atom_id res chain seq x y z
N MET A 1 -9.71 -0.37 8.44
CA MET A 1 -9.39 1.02 8.03
C MET A 1 -8.70 1.67 9.21
N SER A 2 -7.56 2.35 9.03
CA SER A 2 -7.01 3.15 10.13
C SER A 2 -7.99 4.28 10.44
N ALA A 3 -8.07 4.68 11.70
CA ALA A 3 -8.96 5.78 12.09
C ALA A 3 -8.41 7.15 11.67
N TYR A 4 -7.10 7.22 11.44
CA TYR A 4 -6.35 8.44 11.15
C TYR A 4 -5.32 8.19 10.05
N ASP A 5 -4.99 9.24 9.29
CA ASP A 5 -3.80 9.25 8.43
C ASP A 5 -2.52 9.38 9.27
N PHE A 6 -1.36 9.16 8.65
CA PHE A 6 -0.07 9.13 9.36
C PHE A 6 0.23 10.45 10.08
N GLU A 7 0.00 11.59 9.43
CA GLU A 7 0.26 12.91 10.00
C GLU A 7 -0.60 13.17 11.24
N THR A 8 -1.87 12.76 11.18
CA THR A 8 -2.80 12.86 12.31
C THR A 8 -2.38 11.95 13.45
N VAL A 9 -1.91 10.72 13.18
CA VAL A 9 -1.39 9.82 14.22
C VAL A 9 -0.20 10.47 14.94
N LEU A 10 0.75 11.06 14.20
CA LEU A 10 1.91 11.72 14.79
C LEU A 10 1.50 12.92 15.66
N LYS A 11 0.64 13.80 15.15
CA LYS A 11 0.15 14.97 15.89
C LYS A 11 -0.58 14.59 17.18
N LYS A 12 -1.39 13.53 17.13
CA LYS A 12 -2.11 13.05 18.32
C LYS A 12 -1.18 12.38 19.33
N TRP A 13 -0.17 11.65 18.86
CA TRP A 13 0.82 11.04 19.74
C TRP A 13 1.69 12.09 20.44
N GLU A 14 2.15 13.10 19.72
CA GLU A 14 2.93 14.23 20.28
C GLU A 14 2.15 14.96 21.39
N LYS A 15 0.83 15.11 21.22
CA LYS A 15 -0.06 15.71 22.22
C LYS A 15 -0.40 14.79 23.41
N GLY A 16 0.07 13.54 23.40
CA GLY A 16 -0.28 12.55 24.41
C GLY A 16 -1.72 12.03 24.32
N GLU A 17 -2.43 12.29 23.21
CA GLU A 17 -3.81 11.81 22.98
C GLU A 17 -3.86 10.33 22.59
N LEU A 18 -2.71 9.74 22.22
CA LEU A 18 -2.54 8.33 21.92
C LEU A 18 -1.45 7.73 22.81
N THR A 19 -1.69 6.55 23.35
CA THR A 19 -0.60 5.75 23.94
C THR A 19 0.35 5.26 22.85
N ALA A 20 1.56 4.84 23.24
CA ALA A 20 2.53 4.30 22.30
C ALA A 20 1.96 3.09 21.54
N GLU A 21 1.24 2.19 22.22
CA GLU A 21 0.59 1.02 21.63
C GLU A 21 -0.47 1.42 20.61
N GLN A 22 -1.28 2.44 20.91
CA GLN A 22 -2.28 2.96 19.98
C GLN A 22 -1.64 3.58 18.75
N ALA A 23 -0.59 4.39 18.92
CA ALA A 23 0.15 4.99 17.82
C ALA A 23 0.77 3.90 16.91
N ILE A 24 1.46 2.93 17.50
CA ILE A 24 2.05 1.78 16.78
C ILE A 24 0.97 1.01 16.02
N GLY A 25 -0.16 0.71 16.67
CA GLY A 25 -1.27 0.00 16.05
C GLY A 25 -1.82 0.72 14.81
N GLN A 26 -1.99 2.04 14.88
CA GLN A 26 -2.44 2.84 13.73
C GLN A 26 -1.39 2.85 12.60
N VAL A 27 -0.11 2.96 12.93
CA VAL A 27 0.99 2.90 11.94
C VAL A 27 1.03 1.55 11.23
N LEU A 28 0.90 0.44 11.97
CA LEU A 28 0.85 -0.90 11.38
C LEU A 28 -0.35 -1.08 10.44
N GLN A 29 -1.51 -0.52 10.79
CA GLN A 29 -2.69 -0.54 9.91
C GLN A 29 -2.45 0.27 8.62
N LEU A 30 -1.81 1.43 8.72
CA LEU A 30 -1.44 2.25 7.56
C LEU A 30 -0.46 1.50 6.65
N ILE A 31 0.54 0.84 7.22
CA ILE A 31 1.49 -0.01 6.48
C ILE A 31 0.75 -1.14 5.76
N GLN A 32 -0.15 -1.86 6.44
CA GLN A 32 -0.91 -2.95 5.82
C GLN A 32 -1.73 -2.46 4.61
N VAL A 33 -2.37 -1.30 4.72
CA VAL A 33 -3.12 -0.69 3.62
C VAL A 33 -2.19 -0.38 2.44
N MET A 34 -1.01 0.20 2.70
CA MET A 34 -0.03 0.49 1.64
C MET A 34 0.48 -0.79 0.98
N THR A 35 0.84 -1.81 1.76
CA THR A 35 1.27 -3.13 1.24
C THR A 35 0.22 -3.75 0.34
N ASN A 36 -1.06 -3.71 0.74
CA ASN A 36 -2.15 -4.24 -0.08
C ASN A 36 -2.31 -3.47 -1.39
N ARG A 37 -2.17 -2.14 -1.36
CA ARG A 37 -2.25 -1.29 -2.57
C ARG A 37 -1.08 -1.57 -3.52
N VAL A 38 0.14 -1.67 -3.00
CA VAL A 38 1.32 -2.01 -3.80
C VAL A 38 1.15 -3.39 -4.44
N GLY A 39 0.77 -4.40 -3.65
CA GLY A 39 0.56 -5.75 -4.18
C GLY A 39 -0.54 -5.84 -5.23
N LEU A 40 -1.58 -5.00 -5.15
CA LEU A 40 -2.59 -4.89 -6.21
C LEU A 40 -2.00 -4.29 -7.50
N LEU A 41 -1.26 -3.19 -7.38
CA LEU A 41 -0.64 -2.52 -8.52
C LEU A 41 0.39 -3.43 -9.22
N GLU A 42 1.18 -4.18 -8.45
CA GLU A 42 2.14 -5.15 -8.99
C GLU A 42 1.44 -6.26 -9.80
N ARG A 43 0.32 -6.78 -9.30
CA ARG A 43 -0.48 -7.79 -10.04
C ARG A 43 -1.05 -7.21 -11.33
N GLN A 44 -1.62 -6.00 -11.27
CA GLN A 44 -2.16 -5.33 -12.45
C GLN A 44 -1.07 -5.06 -13.50
N GLN A 45 0.12 -4.65 -13.04
CA GLN A 45 1.27 -4.46 -13.93
C GLN A 45 1.71 -5.77 -14.58
N GLU A 46 1.71 -6.88 -13.83
CA GLU A 46 2.05 -8.19 -14.38
C GLU A 46 1.02 -8.68 -15.40
N GLU A 47 -0.26 -8.57 -15.09
CA GLU A 47 -1.34 -8.91 -16.02
C GLU A 47 -1.23 -8.10 -17.32
N PHE A 48 -0.97 -6.80 -17.20
CA PHE A 48 -0.77 -5.93 -18.36
C PHE A 48 0.45 -6.36 -19.18
N ARG A 49 1.58 -6.68 -18.53
CA ARG A 49 2.79 -7.18 -19.19
C ARG A 49 2.53 -8.48 -19.96
N LEU A 50 1.78 -9.41 -19.37
CA LEU A 50 1.39 -10.67 -20.03
C LEU A 50 0.47 -10.41 -21.23
N GLN A 51 -0.52 -9.54 -21.11
CA GLN A 51 -1.40 -9.16 -22.22
C GLN A 51 -0.61 -8.56 -23.38
N VAL A 52 0.31 -7.63 -23.11
CA VAL A 52 1.17 -7.03 -24.14
C VAL A 52 2.04 -8.08 -24.83
N ARG A 53 2.56 -9.07 -24.08
CA ARG A 53 3.34 -10.18 -24.64
C ARG A 53 2.51 -11.08 -25.56
N LEU A 54 1.26 -11.34 -25.21
CA LEU A 54 0.34 -12.13 -26.03
C LEU A 54 -0.11 -11.40 -27.30
N LEU A 55 -0.15 -10.06 -27.28
CA LEU A 55 -0.55 -9.22 -28.42
C LEU A 55 0.59 -8.92 -29.39
N LYS A 56 1.86 -9.10 -29.01
CA LYS A 56 3.00 -9.04 -29.93
C LYS A 56 3.32 -10.46 -30.43
N PRO A 57 3.02 -10.83 -31.70
CA PRO A 57 3.49 -12.11 -32.23
C PRO A 57 5.02 -12.14 -32.16
N PRO A 58 5.64 -13.33 -31.95
CA PRO A 58 7.09 -13.44 -32.01
C PRO A 58 7.55 -12.88 -33.36
N ALA A 59 8.53 -11.98 -33.34
CA ALA A 59 9.19 -11.54 -34.56
C ALA A 59 9.71 -12.79 -35.25
N VAL A 60 9.03 -13.22 -36.31
CA VAL A 60 9.42 -14.34 -37.16
C VAL A 60 10.71 -13.88 -37.83
N GLY A 61 11.83 -14.42 -37.36
CA GLY A 61 13.13 -14.32 -38.02
C GLY A 61 13.23 -15.28 -39.20
#